data_AF-A0A6N7CWP9-F1
#
_entry.id   AF-A0A6N7CWP9-F1
#
_cell.length_a   1.000
_cell.length_b   1.000
_cell.length_c   1.000
_cell.angle_alpha   90.00
_cell.angle_beta   90.00
_cell.angle_gamma   90.00
#
_symmetry.space_group_name_H-M   'P 1'
#
loop_
_entity.id
_entity.type
_entity.pdbx_description
1 polymer ?
#
loop_
_entity_poly.entity_id
_entity_poly.type
_entity_poly.pdbx_seq_one_letter_code
_entity_poly.pdbx_strand_id
1 'polypeptide(L)'
;MAAQTSYAAKLRTAIDAGLPSGPDDTLMRLLYEFDFMSGTSALHDELVRKMYLRQLATYRAILGDGHASGEFAVNGDIDQAAMNLVALEDAYGLHIVGGNSLITVDAARTAMLGFCEQIGCGVAKDAAAERD
;
A
#
# COMPACT_ATOMS: atom_id res chain seq x y z
N MET A 1 21.89 10.01 18.03
CA MET A 1 20.44 9.97 17.75
C MET A 1 20.26 9.20 16.46
N ALA A 2 19.55 8.08 16.47
CA ALA A 2 19.18 7.41 15.22
C ALA A 2 18.33 8.40 14.39
N ALA A 3 18.64 8.57 13.11
CA ALA A 3 17.82 9.36 12.22
C ALA A 3 16.41 8.76 12.21
N GLN A 4 15.40 9.55 12.58
CA GLN A 4 14.01 9.13 12.50
C GLN A 4 13.68 8.81 11.03
N THR A 5 13.21 7.60 10.73
CA THR A 5 12.76 7.24 9.37
C THR A 5 11.66 8.20 8.92
N SER A 6 11.84 8.82 7.76
CA SER A 6 10.89 9.78 7.20
C SER A 6 9.53 9.13 6.88
N TYR A 7 8.45 9.91 6.86
CA TYR A 7 7.13 9.39 6.51
C TYR A 7 7.06 8.91 5.07
N ALA A 8 7.81 9.55 4.15
CA ALA A 8 7.96 9.07 2.78
C ALA A 8 8.57 7.66 2.72
N ALA A 9 9.60 7.38 3.54
CA ALA A 9 10.20 6.06 3.61
C ALA A 9 9.25 5.02 4.24
N LYS A 10 8.47 5.41 5.26
CA LYS A 10 7.41 4.55 5.82
C LYS A 10 6.33 4.24 4.79
N LEU A 11 5.93 5.23 3.98
CA LEU A 11 4.91 5.05 2.95
C LEU A 11 5.39 4.11 1.84
N ARG A 12 6.64 4.27 1.36
CA ARG A 12 7.28 3.32 0.44
C ARG A 12 7.31 1.91 1.02
N THR A 13 7.74 1.79 2.27
CA THR A 13 7.79 0.48 2.96
C THR A 13 6.42 -0.17 3.09
N ALA A 14 5.37 0.61 3.38
CA ALA A 14 4.01 0.11 3.48
C ALA A 14 3.50 -0.42 2.13
N ILE A 15 3.72 0.32 1.04
CA ILE A 15 3.36 -0.09 -0.31
C ILE A 15 4.13 -1.35 -0.72
N ASP A 16 5.44 -1.38 -0.46
CA ASP A 16 6.31 -2.51 -0.82
C ASP A 16 5.94 -3.79 -0.06
N ALA A 17 5.49 -3.66 1.19
CA ALA A 17 5.04 -4.78 2.01
C ALA A 17 3.60 -5.25 1.68
N GLY A 18 2.79 -4.36 1.11
CA GLY A 18 1.40 -4.64 0.75
C GLY A 18 1.24 -5.32 -0.61
N LEU A 19 2.15 -5.04 -1.55
CA LEU A 19 2.15 -5.71 -2.86
C LEU A 19 2.69 -7.15 -2.77
N PRO A 20 2.19 -8.06 -3.62
CA PRO A 20 2.77 -9.40 -3.73
C PRO A 20 4.21 -9.34 -4.23
N SER A 21 5.02 -10.32 -3.82
CA SER A 21 6.40 -10.48 -4.30
C SER A 21 6.48 -10.81 -5.80
N GLY A 22 5.39 -11.27 -6.40
CA GLY A 22 5.27 -11.60 -7.82
C GLY A 22 4.01 -12.43 -8.11
N PRO A 23 3.83 -12.91 -9.36
CA PRO A 23 2.66 -13.72 -9.72
C PRO A 23 2.59 -15.07 -8.99
N ASP A 24 3.75 -15.58 -8.53
CA ASP A 24 3.86 -16.85 -7.80
C ASP A 24 3.75 -16.69 -6.27
N ASP A 25 3.38 -15.49 -5.78
CA ASP A 25 3.16 -15.23 -4.37
C ASP A 25 1.98 -16.08 -3.85
N THR A 26 2.33 -17.25 -3.33
CA THR A 26 1.34 -18.27 -2.96
C THR A 26 0.47 -17.81 -1.80
N LEU A 27 1.00 -16.98 -0.90
CA LEU A 27 0.24 -16.44 0.23
C LEU A 27 -0.84 -15.47 -0.27
N MET A 28 -0.46 -14.49 -1.08
CA MET A 28 -1.41 -13.52 -1.63
C MET A 28 -2.42 -14.19 -2.55
N ARG A 29 -1.99 -15.16 -3.34
CA ARG A 29 -2.88 -15.95 -4.19
C ARG A 29 -3.90 -16.74 -3.39
N LEU A 30 -3.50 -17.40 -2.32
CA LEU A 30 -4.43 -18.10 -1.42
C LEU A 30 -5.42 -17.11 -0.79
N LEU A 31 -4.97 -15.93 -0.38
CA LEU A 31 -5.82 -14.90 0.21
C LEU A 31 -6.96 -14.50 -0.74
N TYR A 32 -6.65 -14.23 -2.01
CA TYR A 32 -7.67 -13.89 -3.02
C TYR A 32 -8.49 -15.08 -3.52
N GLU A 33 -7.89 -16.27 -3.65
CA GLU A 33 -8.65 -17.49 -3.97
C GLU A 33 -9.67 -17.79 -2.87
N PHE A 34 -9.31 -17.58 -1.60
CA PHE A 34 -10.27 -17.67 -0.49
C PHE A 34 -11.35 -16.59 -0.58
N ASP A 35 -11.07 -15.34 -0.97
CA ASP A 35 -12.13 -14.35 -1.18
C ASP A 35 -13.20 -14.80 -2.19
N PHE A 36 -12.79 -15.55 -3.21
CA PHE A 36 -13.70 -16.07 -4.24
C PHE A 36 -14.36 -17.43 -3.87
N MET A 37 -13.64 -18.29 -3.15
CA MET A 37 -14.09 -19.66 -2.81
C MET A 37 -14.79 -19.75 -1.46
N SER A 38 -14.50 -18.86 -0.51
CA SER A 38 -14.94 -18.95 0.88
C SER A 38 -16.38 -18.52 1.11
N GLY A 39 -17.19 -18.37 0.06
CA GLY A 39 -18.61 -18.04 0.15
C GLY A 39 -19.23 -18.66 1.42
N THR A 40 -19.61 -17.79 2.37
CA THR A 40 -20.21 -18.08 3.69
C THR A 40 -19.29 -18.50 4.87
N SER A 41 -17.97 -18.23 4.86
CA SER A 41 -17.12 -18.40 6.06
C SER A 41 -17.03 -17.12 6.90
N ALA A 42 -17.76 -17.08 8.03
CA ALA A 42 -17.72 -15.94 8.95
C ALA A 42 -16.30 -15.65 9.52
N LEU A 43 -15.46 -16.68 9.66
CA LEU A 43 -14.08 -16.51 10.12
C LEU A 43 -13.21 -15.86 9.04
N HIS A 44 -13.40 -16.23 7.77
CA HIS A 44 -12.69 -15.61 6.65
C HIS A 44 -13.06 -14.13 6.54
N ASP A 45 -14.36 -13.83 6.55
CA ASP A 45 -14.88 -12.46 6.55
C ASP A 45 -14.30 -11.62 7.70
N GLU A 46 -14.19 -12.20 8.90
CA GLU A 46 -13.60 -11.53 10.06
C GLU A 46 -12.10 -11.22 9.86
N LEU A 47 -11.35 -12.17 9.30
CA LEU A 47 -9.91 -12.01 9.06
C LEU A 47 -9.62 -10.98 7.97
N VAL A 48 -10.33 -11.03 6.84
CA VAL A 48 -10.23 -10.04 5.75
C VAL A 48 -10.57 -8.65 6.27
N ARG A 49 -11.66 -8.51 7.03
CA ARG A 49 -12.03 -7.22 7.65
C ARG A 49 -10.96 -6.71 8.61
N LYS A 50 -10.35 -7.58 9.43
CA LYS A 50 -9.25 -7.20 10.33
C LYS A 50 -8.01 -6.75 9.54
N MET A 51 -7.70 -7.42 8.44
CA MET A 51 -6.61 -7.05 7.55
C MET A 51 -6.86 -5.66 6.95
N TYR A 52 -8.03 -5.45 6.35
CA TYR A 52 -8.45 -4.17 5.80
C TYR A 52 -8.33 -3.03 6.82
N LEU A 53 -8.86 -3.23 8.04
CA LEU A 53 -8.78 -2.21 9.10
C LEU A 53 -7.33 -1.90 9.49
N ARG A 54 -6.44 -2.90 9.47
CA ARG A 54 -5.02 -2.71 9.75
C ARG A 54 -4.31 -1.94 8.64
N GLN A 55 -4.57 -2.26 7.37
CA GLN A 55 -4.01 -1.52 6.23
C GLN A 55 -4.49 -0.07 6.25
N LEU A 56 -5.80 0.14 6.44
CA LEU A 56 -6.41 1.47 6.52
C LEU A 56 -5.81 2.30 7.66
N ALA A 57 -5.67 1.71 8.86
CA ALA A 57 -5.04 2.38 9.99
C ALA A 57 -3.56 2.72 9.73
N THR A 58 -2.84 1.84 9.03
CA THR A 58 -1.42 2.06 8.69
C THR A 58 -1.27 3.25 7.75
N TYR A 59 -2.02 3.30 6.65
CA TYR A 59 -1.97 4.44 5.73
C TYR A 59 -2.47 5.73 6.37
N ARG A 60 -3.57 5.69 7.12
CA ARG A 60 -4.10 6.85 7.85
C ARG A 60 -3.06 7.44 8.81
N ALA A 61 -2.36 6.59 9.56
CA ALA A 61 -1.31 7.03 10.48
C ALA A 61 -0.13 7.67 9.73
N ILE A 62 0.39 7.02 8.68
CA ILE A 62 1.52 7.56 7.91
C ILE A 62 1.17 8.90 7.26
N LEU A 63 -0.01 9.02 6.65
CA LEU A 63 -0.47 10.25 6.00
C LEU A 63 -0.73 11.35 7.01
N GLY A 64 -1.44 11.04 8.11
CA GLY A 64 -1.77 12.01 9.15
C GLY A 64 -0.55 12.53 9.90
N ASP A 65 0.35 11.63 10.30
CA ASP A 65 1.58 12.02 10.99
C ASP A 65 2.55 12.77 10.05
N GLY A 66 2.62 12.35 8.79
CA GLY A 66 3.37 13.05 7.74
C GLY A 66 2.86 14.47 7.48
N HIS A 67 1.53 14.65 7.46
CA HIS A 67 0.92 15.98 7.38
C HIS A 67 1.18 16.83 8.62
N ALA A 68 0.96 16.28 9.81
CA ALA A 68 1.14 16.98 11.08
C ALA A 68 2.60 17.40 11.32
N SER A 69 3.56 16.62 10.84
CA SER A 69 5.00 16.96 10.89
C SER A 69 5.45 17.97 9.83
N GLY A 70 4.60 18.27 8.84
CA GLY A 70 4.93 19.13 7.71
C GLY A 70 5.74 18.46 6.60
N GLU A 71 5.99 17.14 6.68
CA GLU A 71 6.66 16.38 5.60
C GLU A 71 5.75 16.24 4.37
N PHE A 72 4.43 16.14 4.58
CA PHE A 72 3.43 16.04 3.52
C PHE A 72 2.48 17.24 3.49
N ALA A 73 2.10 17.68 2.29
CA ALA A 73 1.05 18.67 2.12
C ALA A 73 -0.35 18.06 2.31
N VAL A 74 -0.53 16.82 1.85
CA VAL A 74 -1.81 16.08 1.76
C VAL A 74 -2.97 16.91 1.20
N ASN A 75 -3.18 16.79 -0.10
CA ASN A 75 -4.30 17.41 -0.81
C ASN A 75 -5.54 16.52 -0.70
N GLY A 76 -6.53 16.96 0.08
CA GLY A 76 -7.82 16.27 0.23
C GLY A 76 -7.99 15.60 1.58
N ASP A 77 -8.92 14.65 1.64
CA ASP A 77 -9.27 13.94 2.87
C ASP A 77 -8.36 12.72 3.12
N ILE A 78 -7.72 12.67 4.29
CA ILE A 78 -6.77 11.60 4.65
C ILE A 78 -7.45 10.23 4.68
N ASP A 79 -8.71 10.14 5.12
CA ASP A 79 -9.41 8.87 5.24
C ASP A 79 -9.76 8.30 3.87
N GLN A 80 -10.18 9.17 2.94
CA GLN A 80 -10.37 8.81 1.54
C GLN A 80 -9.06 8.42 0.86
N ALA A 81 -7.97 9.16 1.10
CA ALA A 81 -6.66 8.83 0.55
C ALA A 81 -6.14 7.47 1.04
N ALA A 82 -6.27 7.20 2.35
CA ALA A 82 -5.89 5.91 2.94
C ALA A 82 -6.73 4.77 2.37
N MET A 83 -8.06 4.95 2.27
CA MET A 83 -8.96 3.97 1.67
C MET A 83 -8.61 3.69 0.20
N ASN A 84 -8.27 4.71 -0.58
CA ASN A 84 -7.86 4.55 -1.97
C ASN A 84 -6.54 3.78 -2.10
N LEU A 85 -5.57 3.99 -1.21
CA LEU A 85 -4.32 3.23 -1.20
C LEU A 85 -4.57 1.73 -0.93
N VAL A 86 -5.43 1.40 0.04
CA VAL A 86 -5.82 0.00 0.29
C VAL A 86 -6.51 -0.60 -0.95
N ALA A 87 -7.45 0.14 -1.55
CA ALA A 87 -8.15 -0.35 -2.75
C ALA A 87 -7.20 -0.56 -3.95
N LEU A 88 -6.21 0.31 -4.13
CA LEU A 88 -5.18 0.16 -5.16
C LEU A 88 -4.31 -1.07 -4.90
N GLU A 89 -3.85 -1.24 -3.65
CA GLU A 89 -3.07 -2.40 -3.22
C GLU A 89 -3.81 -3.70 -3.52
N ASP A 90 -5.08 -3.80 -3.12
CA ASP A 90 -5.91 -4.98 -3.33
C ASP A 90 -6.13 -5.28 -4.82
N ALA A 91 -6.46 -4.25 -5.62
CA ALA A 91 -6.71 -4.41 -7.04
C ALA A 91 -5.44 -4.81 -7.81
N TYR A 92 -4.31 -4.19 -7.52
CA TYR A 92 -3.04 -4.54 -8.15
C TYR A 92 -2.57 -5.93 -7.71
N GLY A 93 -2.68 -6.26 -6.42
CA GLY A 93 -2.35 -7.57 -5.89
C GLY A 93 -3.13 -8.67 -6.60
N LEU A 94 -4.45 -8.52 -6.72
CA LEU A 94 -5.33 -9.46 -7.42
C LEU A 94 -4.92 -9.63 -8.90
N HIS A 95 -4.62 -8.54 -9.61
CA HIS A 95 -4.20 -8.62 -11.00
C HIS A 95 -2.85 -9.34 -11.17
N ILE A 96 -1.89 -9.07 -10.30
CA ILE A 96 -0.55 -9.68 -10.35
C ILE A 96 -0.65 -11.20 -10.14
N VAL A 97 -1.28 -11.65 -9.04
CA VAL A 97 -1.40 -13.09 -8.76
C VAL A 97 -2.41 -13.79 -9.66
N GLY A 98 -3.35 -13.05 -10.25
CA GLY A 98 -4.28 -13.52 -11.26
C GLY A 98 -3.64 -13.73 -12.64
N GLY A 99 -2.34 -13.43 -12.79
CA GLY A 99 -1.59 -13.68 -14.03
C GLY A 99 -1.79 -12.63 -15.12
N ASN A 100 -2.28 -11.42 -14.77
CA ASN A 100 -2.38 -10.33 -15.73
C ASN A 100 -0.97 -9.78 -16.05
N SER A 101 -0.39 -10.20 -17.16
CA SER A 101 0.95 -9.79 -17.58
C SER A 101 1.12 -8.30 -17.88
N LEU A 102 0.03 -7.54 -18.02
CA LEU A 102 0.08 -6.09 -18.21
C LEU A 102 0.28 -5.31 -16.90
N ILE A 103 0.08 -5.94 -15.75
CA ILE A 103 0.24 -5.33 -14.43
C ILE A 103 1.36 -6.07 -13.70
N THR A 104 2.54 -5.46 -13.68
CA THR A 104 3.70 -5.95 -12.93
C THR A 104 3.75 -5.34 -11.53
N VAL A 105 4.48 -5.98 -10.61
CA VAL A 105 4.75 -5.43 -9.26
C VAL A 105 5.36 -4.04 -9.36
N ASP A 106 6.35 -3.85 -10.24
CA ASP A 106 7.00 -2.55 -10.45
C ASP A 106 6.02 -1.49 -10.97
N ALA A 107 5.16 -1.84 -11.95
CA ALA A 107 4.18 -0.92 -12.49
C ALA A 107 3.13 -0.52 -11.45
N ALA A 108 2.64 -1.48 -10.64
CA ALA A 108 1.72 -1.23 -9.54
C ALA A 108 2.37 -0.31 -8.49
N ARG A 109 3.59 -0.62 -8.07
CA ARG A 109 4.37 0.20 -7.14
C ARG A 109 4.54 1.63 -7.65
N THR A 110 4.95 1.80 -8.92
CA THR A 110 5.08 3.12 -9.55
C THR A 110 3.75 3.87 -9.57
N ALA A 111 2.65 3.20 -9.89
CA ALA A 111 1.33 3.81 -9.92
C ALA A 111 0.86 4.27 -8.53
N MET A 112 1.04 3.44 -7.50
CA MET A 112 0.69 3.80 -6.11
C MET A 112 1.53 4.97 -5.58
N LEU A 113 2.84 4.99 -5.87
CA LEU A 113 3.69 6.14 -5.53
C LEU A 113 3.29 7.39 -6.33
N GLY A 114 2.90 7.23 -7.60
CA GLY A 114 2.36 8.31 -8.41
C GLY A 114 1.06 8.89 -7.81
N PHE A 115 0.18 8.05 -7.28
CA PHE A 115 -0.99 8.50 -6.54
C PHE A 115 -0.61 9.29 -5.28
N CYS A 116 0.39 8.82 -4.52
CA CYS A 116 0.91 9.54 -3.35
C CYS A 116 1.41 10.96 -3.73
N GLU A 117 2.15 11.09 -4.83
CA GLU A 117 2.59 12.39 -5.35
C GLU A 117 1.41 13.30 -5.72
N GLN A 118 0.40 12.76 -6.40
CA GLN A 118 -0.81 13.51 -6.80
C GLN A 118 -1.54 14.09 -5.57
N ILE A 119 -1.58 13.35 -4.47
CA ILE A 119 -2.17 13.81 -3.21
C ILE A 119 -1.18 14.61 -2.35
N GLY A 120 -0.01 15.02 -2.86
CA GLY A 120 0.91 15.90 -2.14
C GLY A 120 1.75 15.20 -1.07
N CYS A 121 1.96 13.89 -1.19
CA CYS A 121 2.91 13.13 -0.39
C CYS A 121 4.19 12.91 -1.22
N GLY A 122 5.24 13.70 -0.94
CA GLY A 122 6.52 13.62 -1.66
C GLY A 122 7.26 12.32 -1.36
N VAL A 123 7.08 11.32 -2.20
CA VAL A 123 7.69 9.97 -2.13
C VAL A 123 8.72 9.73 -3.23
N ALA A 124 8.82 10.62 -4.22
CA ALA A 124 9.62 10.49 -5.45
C ALA A 124 11.14 10.60 -5.27
N LYS A 125 11.64 10.76 -4.04
CA LYS A 125 13.07 10.67 -3.76
C LYS A 125 13.33 9.55 -2.77
N ASP A 126 13.89 8.45 -3.27
CA ASP A 126 15.00 7.85 -2.53
C ASP A 126 16.12 8.86 -2.59
N ALA A 127 16.60 9.29 -1.42
CA ALA A 127 17.82 10.03 -1.37
C ALA A 127 18.91 9.14 -1.98
N ALA A 128 19.29 9.43 -3.22
CA ALA A 128 20.63 9.17 -3.73
C ALA A 128 21.64 10.06 -2.98
N ALA A 129 21.55 10.09 -1.65
CA ALA A 129 22.45 10.73 -0.72
C ALA A 129 23.10 9.60 0.08
N GLU A 130 24.18 9.06 -0.50
CA GLU A 130 25.32 8.38 0.15
C GLU A 130 26.03 7.52 -0.90
N ARG A 131 26.53 8.15 -1.95
CA ARG A 131 27.71 7.71 -2.71
C ARG A 131 28.44 8.97 -3.16
N ASP A 132 29.13 9.58 -2.20
CA ASP A 132 30.39 10.28 -2.46
C ASP A 132 31.49 9.22 -2.64
#